data_AF-A0AAJ7IWH9-F1
#
_entry.id   AF-A0AAJ7IWH9-F1
#
_cell.length_a   1.000
_cell.length_b   1.000
_cell.length_c   1.000
_cell.angle_alpha   90.00
_cell.angle_beta   90.00
_cell.angle_gamma   90.00
#
_symmetry.space_group_name_H-M   'P 1'
#
loop_
_entity.id
_entity.type
_entity.pdbx_description
1 polymer ?
#
loop_
_entity_poly.entity_id
_entity_poly.type
_entity_poly.pdbx_seq_one_letter_code
_entity_poly.pdbx_strand_id
1 'polypeptide(L)'
;MSETIQGVCLLMCPEKERWIREREGLLHRFEIDENTKEMKFPKADPMKTIKCFSRPAAGLNMTDPHQLRPASVLLSTVRYLFTRIATRSDVDWVVIYDFIFDRLRAIRQDTAIQRIDAHTNIQLLEQIVRFLVYSSQRLCERPLVEFNAKINDQHIGECIRSLIALYDTQTMTDSDELNSSLGILAKCMGELSLNADRQQMEALYILLNIGDTEVLKRAIRLPLNLRRSMEVHLALEISFAWYLRNYVRVCSLIPRLHPILICAAMTNIQKLRRTALKVMSLGYNSKVLTFPGLKLQQLLLYNDIDKVRADCELFGLTFTEQNILFQKTNFNDNVELAHPEMYYSQRCLHSFLPRILLDA
;
A
#
# COMPACT_ATOMS: atom_id res chain seq x y z
N MET A 1 -36.91 5.64 -1.30
CA MET A 1 -36.09 4.45 -1.01
C MET A 1 -35.34 4.12 -2.28
N SER A 2 -34.04 4.39 -2.37
CA SER A 2 -33.26 4.00 -3.56
C SER A 2 -33.11 2.48 -3.55
N GLU A 3 -33.54 1.79 -4.60
CA GLU A 3 -33.31 0.35 -4.76
C GLU A 3 -31.83 0.02 -4.54
N THR A 4 -31.57 -0.86 -3.58
CA THR A 4 -30.23 -1.40 -3.32
C THR A 4 -29.94 -2.49 -4.35
N ILE A 5 -28.99 -2.23 -5.24
CA ILE A 5 -28.56 -3.22 -6.24
C ILE A 5 -27.77 -4.31 -5.52
N GLN A 6 -28.21 -5.56 -5.63
CA GLN A 6 -27.52 -6.72 -5.08
C GLN A 6 -27.08 -7.65 -6.20
N GLY A 7 -25.79 -7.93 -6.27
CA GLY A 7 -25.21 -8.84 -7.23
C GLY A 7 -25.56 -10.31 -6.95
N VAL A 8 -25.72 -11.08 -8.01
CA VAL A 8 -26.08 -12.52 -7.94
C VAL A 8 -25.01 -13.42 -8.58
N CYS A 9 -23.88 -12.88 -9.01
CA CYS A 9 -22.76 -13.67 -9.52
C CYS A 9 -22.04 -14.38 -8.37
N LEU A 10 -22.30 -15.68 -8.20
CA LEU A 10 -21.70 -16.50 -7.14
C LEU A 10 -20.27 -16.98 -7.43
N LEU A 11 -19.70 -16.62 -8.59
CA LEU A 11 -18.32 -16.90 -8.98
C LEU A 11 -17.47 -15.64 -8.94
N MET A 12 -16.14 -15.79 -8.93
CA MET A 12 -15.20 -14.66 -8.96
C MET A 12 -15.25 -13.85 -10.28
N CYS A 13 -15.86 -14.41 -11.32
CA CYS A 13 -16.11 -13.76 -12.61
C CYS A 13 -17.49 -14.13 -13.16
N PRO A 14 -18.28 -13.15 -13.64
CA PRO A 14 -19.53 -13.42 -14.38
C PRO A 14 -19.29 -14.33 -15.59
N GLU A 15 -20.26 -15.19 -15.88
CA GLU A 15 -20.19 -16.14 -16.99
C GLU A 15 -20.06 -15.43 -18.35
N LYS A 16 -20.82 -14.35 -18.54
CA LYS A 16 -20.77 -13.53 -19.76
C LYS A 16 -19.36 -13.00 -20.03
N GLU A 17 -18.70 -12.44 -19.02
CA GLU A 17 -17.33 -11.93 -19.16
C GLU A 17 -16.35 -13.08 -19.47
N ARG A 18 -16.46 -14.20 -18.76
CA ARG A 18 -15.59 -15.37 -18.97
C ARG A 18 -15.69 -15.88 -20.40
N TRP A 19 -16.91 -16.02 -20.94
CA TRP A 19 -17.11 -16.44 -22.33
C TRP A 19 -16.52 -15.47 -23.36
N ILE A 20 -16.71 -14.16 -23.15
CA ILE A 20 -16.12 -13.14 -24.04
C ILE A 20 -14.60 -13.24 -24.00
N ARG A 21 -13.98 -13.35 -22.81
CA ARG A 21 -12.52 -13.40 -22.71
C ARG A 21 -11.93 -14.68 -23.27
N GLU A 22 -12.62 -15.81 -23.16
CA GLU A 22 -12.23 -17.06 -23.84
C GLU A 22 -12.30 -16.90 -25.36
N ARG A 23 -13.40 -16.38 -25.89
CA ARG A 23 -13.60 -16.19 -27.34
C ARG A 23 -12.60 -15.22 -27.97
N GLU A 24 -12.29 -14.12 -27.28
CA GLU A 24 -11.40 -13.06 -27.77
C GLU A 24 -9.91 -13.33 -27.45
N GLY A 25 -9.58 -14.43 -26.77
CA GLY A 25 -8.19 -14.75 -26.40
C GLY A 25 -7.59 -13.81 -25.35
N LEU A 26 -8.42 -13.27 -24.46
CA LEU A 26 -8.06 -12.28 -23.42
C LEU A 26 -7.89 -12.89 -22.02
N LEU A 27 -7.74 -14.21 -21.93
CA LEU A 27 -7.52 -14.90 -20.65
C LEU A 27 -6.11 -14.63 -20.14
N HIS A 28 -6.00 -14.25 -18.86
CA HIS A 28 -4.70 -14.18 -18.21
C HIS A 28 -4.20 -15.60 -17.90
N ARG A 29 -2.88 -15.79 -17.85
CA ARG A 29 -2.26 -17.10 -17.53
C ARG A 29 -2.72 -17.71 -16.21
N PHE A 30 -3.20 -16.89 -15.28
CA PHE A 30 -3.71 -17.35 -13.98
C PHE A 30 -5.16 -17.83 -14.04
N GLU A 31 -5.86 -17.60 -15.16
CA GLU A 31 -7.28 -17.89 -15.32
C GLU A 31 -7.52 -19.09 -16.23
N ILE A 32 -6.46 -19.63 -16.85
CA ILE A 32 -6.51 -20.74 -17.80
C ILE A 32 -6.65 -22.08 -17.04
N ASP A 33 -7.47 -22.97 -17.60
CA ASP A 33 -7.53 -24.38 -17.21
C ASP A 33 -6.23 -25.07 -17.64
N GLU A 34 -5.53 -25.68 -16.67
CA GLU A 34 -4.25 -26.35 -16.90
C GLU A 34 -4.34 -27.43 -17.98
N ASN A 35 -5.50 -28.12 -18.09
CA ASN A 35 -5.70 -29.17 -19.08
C ASN A 35 -5.73 -28.65 -20.53
N THR A 36 -5.95 -27.34 -20.69
CA THR A 36 -6.10 -26.69 -22.00
C THR A 36 -4.98 -25.70 -22.30
N LYS A 37 -4.01 -25.57 -21.40
CA LYS A 37 -2.95 -24.55 -21.46
C LYS A 37 -2.10 -24.60 -22.73
N GLU A 38 -1.84 -25.81 -23.24
CA GLU A 38 -1.05 -26.04 -24.45
C GLU A 38 -1.91 -26.00 -25.74
N MET A 39 -3.22 -25.79 -25.62
CA MET A 39 -4.10 -25.67 -26.77
C MET A 39 -3.94 -24.29 -27.43
N LYS A 40 -4.14 -24.23 -28.76
CA LYS A 40 -4.16 -22.95 -29.50
C LYS A 40 -5.19 -21.95 -28.95
N PHE A 41 -6.30 -22.47 -28.42
CA PHE A 41 -7.35 -21.70 -27.77
C PHE A 41 -7.59 -22.29 -26.37
N PRO A 42 -6.84 -21.83 -25.35
CA PRO A 42 -7.02 -22.30 -23.99
C PRO A 42 -8.40 -21.90 -23.45
N LYS A 43 -8.95 -22.73 -22.56
CA LYS A 43 -10.23 -22.48 -21.92
C LYS A 43 -10.06 -21.78 -20.58
N ALA A 44 -11.08 -21.01 -20.21
CA ALA A 44 -11.15 -20.37 -18.92
C ALA A 44 -11.52 -21.39 -17.84
N ASP A 45 -10.78 -21.42 -16.73
CA ASP A 45 -11.17 -22.15 -15.54
C ASP A 45 -12.16 -21.30 -14.72
N PRO A 46 -13.44 -21.73 -14.56
CA PRO A 46 -14.43 -20.96 -13.80
C PRO A 46 -14.03 -20.68 -12.34
N MET A 47 -13.15 -21.50 -11.77
CA MET A 47 -12.65 -21.38 -10.39
C MET A 47 -11.39 -20.50 -10.27
N LYS A 48 -10.77 -20.12 -11.38
CA LYS A 48 -9.61 -19.21 -11.39
C LYS A 48 -9.89 -17.87 -12.06
N THR A 49 -10.90 -17.80 -12.93
CA THR A 49 -11.23 -16.59 -13.69
C THR A 49 -11.79 -15.52 -12.75
N ILE A 50 -11.25 -14.30 -12.79
CA ILE A 50 -11.66 -13.19 -11.92
C ILE A 50 -12.09 -12.00 -12.77
N LYS A 51 -13.22 -11.38 -12.41
CA LYS A 51 -13.77 -10.21 -13.10
C LYS A 51 -12.72 -9.11 -13.31
N CYS A 52 -12.53 -8.65 -14.54
CA CYS A 52 -11.62 -7.56 -14.87
C CYS A 52 -12.22 -6.19 -14.53
N PHE A 53 -11.38 -5.19 -14.28
CA PHE A 53 -11.87 -3.82 -14.13
C PHE A 53 -12.36 -3.29 -15.47
N SER A 54 -13.60 -2.76 -15.50
CA SER A 54 -14.15 -2.11 -16.68
C SER A 54 -14.29 -0.61 -16.44
N ARG A 55 -13.83 0.21 -17.38
CA ARG A 55 -14.10 1.65 -17.32
C ARG A 55 -15.60 1.89 -17.54
N PRO A 56 -16.26 2.77 -16.77
CA PRO A 56 -17.60 3.21 -17.10
C PRO A 56 -17.61 3.84 -18.50
N ALA A 57 -18.48 3.36 -19.37
CA ALA A 57 -18.62 3.83 -20.74
C ALA A 57 -20.11 3.93 -21.10
N ALA A 58 -20.45 4.84 -22.03
CA ALA A 58 -21.83 5.01 -22.48
C ALA A 58 -22.39 3.69 -23.04
N GLY A 59 -23.59 3.31 -22.61
CA GLY A 59 -24.25 2.06 -23.02
C GLY A 59 -23.84 0.81 -22.24
N LEU A 60 -22.85 0.88 -21.35
CA LEU A 60 -22.46 -0.25 -20.52
C LEU A 60 -23.30 -0.28 -19.23
N ASN A 61 -24.22 -1.24 -19.13
CA ASN A 61 -25.04 -1.43 -17.93
C ASN A 61 -24.21 -2.02 -16.79
N MET A 62 -23.63 -1.15 -15.96
CA MET A 62 -22.83 -1.54 -14.79
C MET A 62 -23.68 -2.04 -13.62
N THR A 63 -24.99 -1.81 -13.64
CA THR A 63 -25.91 -2.13 -12.54
C THR A 63 -26.63 -3.48 -12.72
N ASP A 64 -26.31 -4.25 -13.76
CA ASP A 64 -26.86 -5.60 -13.96
C ASP A 64 -26.43 -6.54 -12.80
N PRO A 65 -27.39 -7.04 -11.99
CA PRO A 65 -27.11 -7.97 -10.90
C PRO A 65 -26.30 -9.21 -11.30
N HIS A 66 -26.48 -9.72 -12.52
CA HIS A 66 -25.75 -10.91 -12.99
C HIS A 66 -24.28 -10.63 -13.30
N GLN A 67 -23.90 -9.36 -13.44
CA GLN A 67 -22.52 -8.92 -13.63
C GLN A 67 -21.85 -8.52 -12.32
N LEU A 68 -22.59 -8.46 -11.21
CA LEU A 68 -22.10 -8.00 -9.91
C LEU A 68 -21.93 -9.18 -8.95
N ARG A 69 -20.81 -9.17 -8.21
CA ARG A 69 -20.51 -10.20 -7.20
C ARG A 69 -20.99 -9.71 -5.82
N PRO A 70 -21.75 -10.51 -5.05
CA PRO A 70 -22.15 -10.13 -3.71
C PRO A 70 -20.96 -10.05 -2.76
N ALA A 71 -21.13 -9.37 -1.61
CA ALA A 71 -20.13 -9.16 -0.57
C ALA A 71 -19.27 -10.40 -0.23
N SER A 72 -19.90 -11.55 -0.01
CA SER A 72 -19.21 -12.80 0.33
C SER A 72 -18.28 -13.29 -0.78
N VAL A 73 -18.65 -13.09 -2.04
CA VAL A 73 -17.83 -13.44 -3.20
C VAL A 73 -16.68 -12.45 -3.35
N LEU A 74 -16.90 -11.16 -3.09
CA LEU A 74 -15.82 -10.15 -3.10
C LEU A 74 -14.73 -10.49 -2.07
N LEU A 75 -15.13 -10.77 -0.82
CA LEU A 75 -14.19 -11.16 0.26
C LEU A 75 -13.42 -12.44 -0.08
N SER A 76 -14.10 -13.48 -0.55
CA SER A 76 -13.44 -14.74 -0.95
C SER A 76 -12.53 -14.55 -2.17
N THR A 77 -12.87 -13.65 -3.09
CA THR A 77 -12.01 -13.30 -4.23
C THR A 77 -10.72 -12.61 -3.77
N VAL A 78 -10.79 -11.63 -2.85
CA VAL A 78 -9.58 -11.01 -2.28
C VAL A 78 -8.71 -12.05 -1.59
N ARG A 79 -9.32 -12.93 -0.79
CA ARG A 79 -8.61 -14.04 -0.13
C ARG A 79 -7.93 -14.96 -1.16
N TYR A 80 -8.60 -15.30 -2.27
CA TYR A 80 -8.01 -16.09 -3.34
C TYR A 80 -6.81 -15.37 -3.97
N LEU A 81 -6.96 -14.09 -4.33
CA LEU A 81 -5.87 -13.27 -4.90
C LEU A 81 -4.64 -13.29 -3.99
N PHE A 82 -4.82 -13.13 -2.68
CA PHE A 82 -3.69 -13.02 -1.75
C PHE A 82 -3.10 -14.36 -1.33
N THR A 83 -3.89 -15.43 -1.27
CA THR A 83 -3.41 -16.76 -0.87
C THR A 83 -2.89 -17.61 -2.03
N ARG A 84 -3.42 -17.42 -3.24
CA ARG A 84 -3.12 -18.27 -4.42
C ARG A 84 -2.33 -17.56 -5.50
N ILE A 85 -2.45 -16.24 -5.63
CA ILE A 85 -1.78 -15.48 -6.68
C ILE A 85 -0.58 -14.69 -6.14
N ALA A 86 -0.76 -13.93 -5.06
CA ALA A 86 0.30 -13.07 -4.52
C ALA A 86 1.52 -13.86 -4.02
N THR A 87 1.28 -15.07 -3.49
CA THR A 87 2.28 -15.98 -2.91
C THR A 87 3.05 -16.79 -3.95
N ARG A 88 2.76 -16.62 -5.24
CA ARG A 88 3.47 -17.32 -6.31
C ARG A 88 4.91 -16.84 -6.41
N SER A 89 5.80 -17.78 -6.71
CA SER A 89 7.23 -17.55 -6.91
C SER A 89 7.72 -18.00 -8.30
N ASP A 90 6.84 -18.57 -9.12
CA ASP A 90 7.15 -19.13 -10.44
C ASP A 90 7.06 -18.10 -11.58
N VAL A 91 6.69 -16.86 -11.28
CA VAL A 91 6.49 -15.76 -12.23
C VAL A 91 7.01 -14.46 -11.64
N ASP A 92 7.42 -13.51 -12.49
CA ASP A 92 7.83 -12.18 -12.03
C ASP A 92 6.66 -11.51 -11.29
N TRP A 93 6.98 -10.88 -10.15
CA TRP A 93 6.01 -10.21 -9.31
C TRP A 93 5.34 -9.00 -9.98
N VAL A 94 5.94 -8.41 -11.01
CA VAL A 94 5.26 -7.39 -11.85
C VAL A 94 3.99 -7.96 -12.49
N VAL A 95 4.05 -9.19 -13.01
CA VAL A 95 2.88 -9.87 -13.60
C VAL A 95 1.81 -10.18 -12.55
N ILE A 96 2.24 -10.55 -11.35
CA ILE A 96 1.35 -10.76 -10.20
C ILE A 96 0.67 -9.44 -9.81
N TYR A 97 1.44 -8.36 -9.70
CA TYR A 97 0.95 -7.04 -9.37
C TYR A 97 -0.10 -6.56 -10.35
N ASP A 98 0.19 -6.56 -11.66
CA ASP A 98 -0.72 -6.05 -12.68
C ASP A 98 -2.06 -6.81 -12.67
N PHE A 99 -2.00 -8.13 -12.51
CA PHE A 99 -3.19 -8.95 -12.39
C PHE A 99 -3.99 -8.60 -11.14
N ILE A 100 -3.38 -8.65 -9.95
CA ILE A 100 -4.09 -8.40 -8.69
C ILE A 100 -4.62 -6.96 -8.65
N PHE A 101 -3.82 -5.98 -9.06
CA PHE A 101 -4.18 -4.56 -9.07
C PHE A 101 -5.44 -4.31 -9.93
N ASP A 102 -5.51 -4.89 -11.12
CA ASP A 102 -6.72 -4.82 -11.96
C ASP A 102 -7.94 -5.45 -11.27
N ARG A 103 -7.79 -6.68 -10.74
CA ARG A 103 -8.90 -7.41 -10.12
C ARG A 103 -9.39 -6.73 -8.84
N LEU A 104 -8.51 -6.12 -8.05
CA LEU A 104 -8.89 -5.32 -6.87
C LEU A 104 -9.67 -4.06 -7.26
N ARG A 105 -9.36 -3.44 -8.41
CA ARG A 105 -10.17 -2.32 -8.94
C ARG A 105 -11.57 -2.78 -9.35
N ALA A 106 -11.70 -3.95 -9.96
CA ALA A 106 -13.00 -4.56 -10.26
C ALA A 106 -13.81 -4.85 -8.98
N ILE A 107 -13.14 -5.33 -7.93
CA ILE A 107 -13.76 -5.56 -6.61
C ILE A 107 -14.25 -4.25 -6.02
N ARG A 108 -13.41 -3.20 -5.97
CA ARG A 108 -13.81 -1.86 -5.50
C ARG A 108 -14.98 -1.28 -6.30
N GLN A 109 -15.01 -1.52 -7.61
CA GLN A 109 -16.11 -1.09 -8.47
C GLN A 109 -17.42 -1.80 -8.12
N ASP A 110 -17.40 -3.12 -7.93
CA ASP A 110 -18.57 -3.90 -7.48
C ASP A 110 -19.06 -3.42 -6.11
N THR A 111 -18.15 -3.15 -5.17
CA THR A 111 -18.45 -2.61 -3.84
C THR A 111 -19.17 -1.26 -3.93
N ALA A 112 -18.67 -0.35 -4.78
CA ALA A 112 -19.23 0.99 -4.95
C ALA A 112 -20.62 0.97 -5.62
N ILE A 113 -20.80 0.14 -6.66
CA ILE A 113 -22.08 0.03 -7.37
C ILE A 113 -23.18 -0.51 -6.46
N GLN A 114 -22.86 -1.56 -5.68
CA GLN A 114 -23.82 -2.21 -4.79
C GLN A 114 -24.03 -1.47 -3.46
N ARG A 115 -23.19 -0.47 -3.15
CA ARG A 115 -23.17 0.23 -1.85
C ARG A 115 -23.10 -0.77 -0.68
N ILE A 116 -22.14 -1.69 -0.77
CA ILE A 116 -21.90 -2.72 0.24
C ILE A 116 -21.74 -2.07 1.63
N ASP A 117 -22.19 -2.78 2.66
CA ASP A 117 -22.17 -2.34 4.05
C ASP A 117 -20.76 -1.93 4.52
N ALA A 118 -20.72 -1.01 5.51
CA ALA A 118 -19.49 -0.41 5.98
C ALA A 118 -18.50 -1.44 6.53
N HIS A 119 -18.97 -2.46 7.25
CA HIS A 119 -18.11 -3.47 7.87
C HIS A 119 -17.38 -4.30 6.80
N THR A 120 -18.10 -4.83 5.82
CA THR A 120 -17.49 -5.55 4.69
C THR A 120 -16.56 -4.65 3.89
N ASN A 121 -16.93 -3.39 3.67
CA ASN A 121 -16.11 -2.44 2.91
C ASN A 121 -14.80 -2.12 3.63
N ILE A 122 -14.83 -1.97 4.96
CA ILE A 122 -13.64 -1.82 5.81
C ILE A 122 -12.70 -3.02 5.61
N GLN A 123 -13.19 -4.25 5.75
CA GLN A 123 -12.38 -5.46 5.59
C GLN A 123 -11.73 -5.58 4.21
N LEU A 124 -12.44 -5.18 3.15
CA LEU A 124 -11.90 -5.15 1.79
C LEU A 124 -10.80 -4.08 1.65
N LEU A 125 -11.06 -2.86 2.15
CA LEU A 125 -10.13 -1.75 2.01
C LEU A 125 -8.85 -1.95 2.83
N GLU A 126 -8.93 -2.49 4.03
CA GLU A 126 -7.76 -2.86 4.85
C GLU A 126 -6.80 -3.75 4.06
N GLN A 127 -7.32 -4.85 3.52
CA GLN A 127 -6.58 -5.80 2.69
C GLN A 127 -5.98 -5.15 1.43
N ILE A 128 -6.76 -4.31 0.74
CA ILE A 128 -6.31 -3.60 -0.47
C ILE A 128 -5.19 -2.60 -0.14
N VAL A 129 -5.31 -1.82 0.94
CA VAL A 129 -4.28 -0.87 1.37
C VAL A 129 -2.97 -1.60 1.66
N ARG A 130 -3.01 -2.72 2.41
CA ARG A 130 -1.81 -3.52 2.69
C ARG A 130 -1.12 -3.99 1.42
N PHE A 131 -1.89 -4.49 0.45
CA PHE A 131 -1.35 -4.90 -0.84
C PHE A 131 -0.70 -3.74 -1.59
N LEU A 132 -1.34 -2.58 -1.67
CA LEU A 132 -0.81 -1.44 -2.40
C LEU A 132 0.47 -0.87 -1.75
N VAL A 133 0.51 -0.75 -0.42
CA VAL A 133 1.71 -0.31 0.32
C VAL A 133 2.84 -1.31 0.18
N TYR A 134 2.54 -2.62 0.29
CA TYR A 134 3.50 -3.67 0.02
C TYR A 134 4.07 -3.56 -1.39
N SER A 135 3.22 -3.33 -2.39
CA SER A 135 3.60 -3.16 -3.80
C SER A 135 4.57 -2.00 -3.99
N SER A 136 4.32 -0.86 -3.34
CA SER A 136 5.21 0.31 -3.40
C SER A 136 6.64 -0.05 -2.98
N GLN A 137 6.84 -0.85 -1.92
CA GLN A 137 8.18 -1.31 -1.55
C GLN A 137 8.70 -2.45 -2.43
N ARG A 138 7.83 -3.37 -2.84
CA ARG A 138 8.26 -4.56 -3.59
C ARG A 138 8.78 -4.21 -4.99
N LEU A 139 8.26 -3.13 -5.57
CA LEU A 139 8.49 -2.72 -6.95
C LEU A 139 9.10 -1.31 -7.10
N CYS A 140 9.51 -0.61 -6.02
CA CYS A 140 10.02 0.76 -6.13
C CYS A 140 11.25 0.89 -7.04
N GLU A 141 12.07 -0.16 -7.17
CA GLU A 141 13.26 -0.18 -8.02
C GLU A 141 12.97 -0.59 -9.48
N ARG A 142 11.72 -0.94 -9.81
CA ARG A 142 11.33 -1.29 -11.18
C ARG A 142 11.18 -0.06 -12.06
N PRO A 143 11.45 -0.17 -13.38
CA PRO A 143 11.26 0.94 -14.31
C PRO A 143 9.78 1.31 -14.45
N LEU A 144 9.52 2.57 -14.83
CA LEU A 144 8.16 3.13 -14.95
C LEU A 144 7.24 2.32 -15.89
N VAL A 145 7.80 1.66 -16.90
CA VAL A 145 7.06 0.83 -17.87
C VAL A 145 6.53 -0.46 -17.21
N GLU A 146 7.24 -0.98 -16.21
CA GLU A 146 6.83 -2.17 -15.44
C GLU A 146 5.98 -1.80 -14.23
N PHE A 147 6.29 -0.70 -13.54
CA PHE A 147 5.56 -0.28 -12.35
C PHE A 147 5.40 1.24 -12.30
N ASN A 148 4.15 1.69 -12.35
CA ASN A 148 3.82 3.09 -12.20
C ASN A 148 3.50 3.43 -10.74
N ALA A 149 4.53 3.82 -9.99
CA ALA A 149 4.42 4.20 -8.58
C ALA A 149 3.36 5.29 -8.34
N LYS A 150 3.23 6.27 -9.24
CA LYS A 150 2.25 7.36 -9.11
C LYS A 150 0.81 6.85 -9.18
N ILE A 151 0.52 5.91 -10.08
CA ILE A 151 -0.80 5.27 -10.15
C ILE A 151 -1.05 4.46 -8.88
N ASN A 152 -0.07 3.68 -8.43
CA ASN A 152 -0.18 2.92 -7.18
C ASN A 152 -0.48 3.84 -5.98
N ASP A 153 0.27 4.93 -5.83
CA ASP A 153 0.12 5.91 -4.75
C ASP A 153 -1.23 6.64 -4.80
N GLN A 154 -1.76 6.91 -6.00
CA GLN A 154 -3.13 7.44 -6.14
C GLN A 154 -4.14 6.45 -5.54
N HIS A 155 -4.04 5.17 -5.88
CA HIS A 155 -4.93 4.15 -5.35
C HIS A 155 -4.76 3.93 -3.84
N ILE A 156 -3.53 4.02 -3.31
CA ILE A 156 -3.28 4.04 -1.86
C ILE A 156 -4.08 5.19 -1.23
N GLY A 157 -3.89 6.42 -1.73
CA GLY A 157 -4.52 7.62 -1.19
C GLY A 157 -6.04 7.58 -1.25
N GLU A 158 -6.63 7.07 -2.32
CA GLU A 158 -8.08 6.85 -2.42
C GLU A 158 -8.57 5.84 -1.39
N CYS A 159 -7.96 4.65 -1.34
CA CYS A 159 -8.39 3.57 -0.45
C CYS A 159 -8.25 3.95 1.03
N ILE A 160 -7.09 4.50 1.43
CA ILE A 160 -6.85 4.84 2.83
C ILE A 160 -7.78 5.97 3.31
N ARG A 161 -8.03 7.00 2.49
CA ARG A 161 -8.95 8.08 2.86
C ARG A 161 -10.39 7.57 3.00
N SER A 162 -10.84 6.72 2.08
CA SER A 162 -12.15 6.07 2.20
C SER A 162 -12.24 5.22 3.47
N LEU A 163 -11.19 4.47 3.80
CA LEU A 163 -11.14 3.64 5.00
C LEU A 163 -11.20 4.46 6.29
N ILE A 164 -10.40 5.53 6.38
CA ILE A 164 -10.42 6.46 7.53
C ILE A 164 -11.82 7.08 7.70
N ALA A 165 -12.47 7.50 6.61
CA ALA A 165 -13.82 8.05 6.67
C ALA A 165 -14.87 7.03 7.16
N LEU A 166 -14.73 5.74 6.77
CA LEU A 166 -15.60 4.68 7.26
C LEU A 166 -15.41 4.44 8.77
N TYR A 167 -14.16 4.40 9.25
CA TYR A 167 -13.88 4.27 10.68
C TYR A 167 -14.42 5.44 11.50
N ASP A 168 -14.27 6.66 11.00
CA ASP A 168 -14.76 7.87 11.67
C ASP A 168 -16.30 7.84 11.75
N THR A 169 -16.98 7.40 10.68
CA THR A 169 -18.43 7.23 10.65
C THR A 169 -18.88 6.17 11.67
N GLN A 170 -18.21 5.02 11.72
CA GLN A 170 -18.53 3.94 12.65
C GLN A 170 -18.36 4.38 14.12
N THR A 171 -17.36 5.23 14.42
CA THR A 171 -17.22 5.76 15.79
C THR A 171 -18.34 6.67 16.23
N MET A 172 -18.93 7.43 15.30
CA MET A 172 -20.05 8.31 15.63
C MET A 172 -21.32 7.50 15.89
N THR A 173 -21.61 6.50 15.05
CA THR A 173 -22.78 5.62 15.25
C THR A 173 -22.68 4.83 16.55
N ASP A 174 -21.47 4.38 16.89
CA ASP A 174 -21.19 3.64 18.12
C ASP A 174 -21.37 4.47 19.39
N SER A 175 -21.12 5.79 19.34
CA SER A 175 -21.37 6.68 20.48
C SER A 175 -22.87 6.94 20.71
N ASP A 176 -23.69 6.84 19.66
CA ASP A 176 -25.14 7.05 19.73
C ASP A 176 -25.89 5.78 20.17
N GLU A 177 -25.39 4.58 19.84
CA GLU A 177 -25.99 3.28 20.17
C GLU A 177 -25.64 2.73 21.58
N LEU A 178 -24.79 3.42 22.34
CA LEU A 178 -24.30 2.99 23.67
C LEU A 178 -25.38 2.95 24.79
N ASN A 179 -26.66 3.09 24.44
CA ASN A 179 -27.81 3.04 25.35
C ASN A 179 -28.51 1.67 25.41
N SER A 180 -28.01 0.63 24.74
CA SER A 180 -28.59 -0.72 24.77
C SER A 180 -27.62 -1.78 25.30
N SER A 181 -27.99 -2.44 26.39
CA SER A 181 -27.22 -3.49 27.08
C SER A 181 -26.89 -4.71 26.19
N LEU A 182 -27.66 -4.93 25.11
CA LEU A 182 -27.45 -6.03 24.16
C LEU A 182 -26.32 -5.73 23.15
N GLY A 183 -26.04 -4.44 22.88
CA GLY A 183 -24.95 -4.00 22.02
C GLY A 183 -23.56 -4.28 22.63
N ILE A 184 -23.46 -4.29 23.96
CA ILE A 184 -22.19 -4.42 24.67
C ILE A 184 -21.56 -5.82 24.48
N LEU A 185 -22.36 -6.90 24.50
CA LEU A 185 -21.85 -8.27 24.39
C LEU A 185 -21.46 -8.67 22.96
N ALA A 186 -22.19 -8.19 21.95
CA ALA A 186 -21.84 -8.41 20.53
C ALA A 186 -20.56 -7.64 20.14
N LYS A 187 -20.34 -6.48 20.77
CA LYS A 187 -19.21 -5.58 20.56
C LYS A 187 -17.88 -6.17 21.06
N CYS A 188 -17.86 -6.82 22.23
CA CYS A 188 -16.63 -7.34 22.84
C CYS A 188 -15.88 -8.46 22.07
N MET A 189 -16.52 -9.23 21.17
CA MET A 189 -15.84 -10.34 20.46
C MET A 189 -15.35 -9.97 19.04
N GLY A 190 -16.00 -9.01 18.37
CA GLY A 190 -15.58 -8.51 17.05
C GLY A 190 -14.59 -7.33 17.12
N GLU A 191 -14.57 -6.59 18.23
CA GLU A 191 -13.80 -5.35 18.39
C GLU A 191 -12.29 -5.53 18.53
N LEU A 192 -11.77 -6.64 19.06
CA LEU A 192 -10.33 -6.75 19.27
C LEU A 192 -9.54 -6.78 17.95
N SER A 193 -10.04 -7.52 16.94
CA SER A 193 -9.44 -7.56 15.60
C SER A 193 -9.66 -6.23 14.85
N LEU A 194 -10.90 -5.72 14.82
CA LEU A 194 -11.19 -4.44 14.16
C LEU A 194 -10.41 -3.27 14.77
N ASN A 195 -10.15 -3.27 16.08
CA ASN A 195 -9.33 -2.25 16.73
C ASN A 195 -7.84 -2.40 16.39
N ALA A 196 -7.31 -3.62 16.28
CA ALA A 196 -5.92 -3.84 15.87
C ALA A 196 -5.68 -3.43 14.41
N ASP A 197 -6.60 -3.82 13.51
CA ASP A 197 -6.59 -3.41 12.11
C ASP A 197 -6.66 -1.89 11.98
N ARG A 198 -7.59 -1.25 12.71
CA ARG A 198 -7.72 0.21 12.72
C ARG A 198 -6.45 0.90 13.22
N GLN A 199 -5.83 0.43 14.31
CA GLN A 199 -4.58 1.02 14.82
C GLN A 199 -3.49 0.97 13.75
N GLN A 200 -3.35 -0.15 13.06
CA GLN A 200 -2.40 -0.30 11.96
C GLN A 200 -2.74 0.65 10.79
N MET A 201 -4.01 0.77 10.41
CA MET A 201 -4.45 1.65 9.31
C MET A 201 -4.28 3.13 9.63
N GLU A 202 -4.53 3.55 10.86
CA GLU A 202 -4.27 4.91 11.32
C GLU A 202 -2.76 5.21 11.31
N ALA A 203 -1.92 4.26 11.75
CA ALA A 203 -0.48 4.38 11.67
C ALA A 203 0.02 4.45 10.22
N LEU A 204 -0.53 3.63 9.32
CA LEU A 204 -0.26 3.68 7.87
C LEU A 204 -0.62 5.06 7.30
N TYR A 205 -1.80 5.59 7.63
CA TYR A 205 -2.25 6.90 7.15
C TYR A 205 -1.28 8.02 7.57
N ILE A 206 -0.79 7.98 8.82
CA ILE A 206 0.21 8.93 9.32
C ILE A 206 1.54 8.81 8.57
N LEU A 207 2.05 7.59 8.38
CA LEU A 207 3.35 7.34 7.75
C LEU A 207 3.35 7.62 6.24
N LEU A 208 2.24 7.37 5.56
CA LEU A 208 2.06 7.71 4.15
C LEU A 208 2.06 9.23 3.92
N ASN A 209 1.60 10.00 4.91
CA ASN A 209 1.51 11.46 4.88
C ASN A 209 2.45 12.09 5.92
N ILE A 210 3.67 11.58 6.02
CA ILE A 210 4.63 11.96 7.05
C ILE A 210 4.94 13.46 7.02
N GLY A 211 4.88 14.10 8.19
CA GLY A 211 5.09 15.54 8.34
C GLY A 211 3.94 16.42 7.84
N ASP A 212 2.84 15.86 7.32
CA ASP A 212 1.66 16.63 6.95
C ASP A 212 0.95 17.19 8.19
N THR A 213 0.69 18.50 8.18
CA THR A 213 0.14 19.20 9.34
C THR A 213 -1.31 18.84 9.63
N GLU A 214 -2.12 18.55 8.60
CA GLU A 214 -3.52 18.18 8.78
C GLU A 214 -3.64 16.75 9.30
N VAL A 215 -2.78 15.84 8.82
CA VAL A 215 -2.71 14.48 9.34
C VAL A 215 -2.21 14.45 10.78
N LEU A 216 -1.20 15.25 11.14
CA LEU A 216 -0.77 15.40 12.53
C LEU A 216 -1.89 15.95 13.43
N LYS A 217 -2.61 16.98 13.00
CA LYS A 217 -3.78 17.54 13.73
C LYS A 217 -4.88 16.49 13.92
N ARG A 218 -5.14 15.65 12.92
CA ARG A 218 -6.12 14.56 13.05
C ARG A 218 -5.62 13.51 14.04
N ALA A 219 -4.37 13.08 13.91
CA ALA A 219 -3.80 12.01 14.72
C ALA A 219 -3.77 12.36 16.22
N ILE A 220 -3.56 13.62 16.60
CA ILE A 220 -3.66 14.06 18.01
C ILE A 220 -5.10 14.10 18.54
N ARG A 221 -6.11 14.19 17.66
CA ARG A 221 -7.55 14.18 17.99
C ARG A 221 -8.16 12.78 18.03
N LEU A 222 -7.40 11.75 17.65
CA LEU A 222 -7.85 10.36 17.73
C LEU A 222 -8.25 9.97 19.16
N PRO A 223 -9.22 9.04 19.32
CA PRO A 223 -9.53 8.40 20.60
C PRO A 223 -8.28 7.92 21.36
N LEU A 224 -8.31 8.03 22.69
CA LEU A 224 -7.14 7.78 23.54
C LEU A 224 -6.61 6.34 23.41
N ASN A 225 -7.48 5.36 23.24
CA ASN A 225 -7.12 3.95 23.00
C ASN A 225 -6.29 3.80 21.72
N LEU A 226 -6.66 4.48 20.63
CA LEU A 226 -5.91 4.44 19.37
C LEU A 226 -4.57 5.20 19.50
N ARG A 227 -4.56 6.38 20.12
CA ARG A 227 -3.33 7.17 20.29
C ARG A 227 -2.29 6.50 21.20
N ARG A 228 -2.73 5.66 22.13
CA ARG A 228 -1.85 4.90 23.04
C ARG A 228 -1.36 3.59 22.44
N SER A 229 -1.88 3.16 21.29
CA SER A 229 -1.33 2.01 20.57
C SER A 229 0.12 2.28 20.17
N MET A 230 0.94 1.23 20.20
CA MET A 230 2.38 1.35 19.91
C MET A 230 2.61 1.85 18.47
N GLU A 231 1.81 1.32 17.54
CA GLU A 231 1.86 1.60 16.11
C GLU A 231 1.59 3.09 15.82
N VAL A 232 0.48 3.62 16.34
CA VAL A 232 0.09 5.02 16.12
C VAL A 232 1.05 5.96 16.85
N HIS A 233 1.48 5.61 18.07
CA HIS A 233 2.42 6.42 18.83
C HIS A 233 3.78 6.54 18.13
N LEU A 234 4.35 5.43 17.66
CA LEU A 234 5.60 5.46 16.90
C LEU A 234 5.45 6.20 15.56
N ALA A 235 4.33 6.00 14.85
CA ALA A 235 4.06 6.73 13.61
C ALA A 235 3.97 8.25 13.84
N LEU A 236 3.35 8.68 14.94
CA LEU A 236 3.31 10.08 15.38
C LEU A 236 4.70 10.61 15.69
N GLU A 237 5.51 9.89 16.47
CA GLU A 237 6.89 10.32 16.78
C GLU A 237 7.73 10.50 15.51
N ILE A 238 7.62 9.57 14.58
CA ILE A 238 8.30 9.62 13.28
C ILE A 238 7.84 10.84 12.47
N SER A 239 6.53 11.08 12.41
CA SER A 239 5.94 12.21 11.67
C SER A 239 6.31 13.57 12.28
N PHE A 240 6.35 13.68 13.62
CA PHE A 240 6.85 14.88 14.29
C PHE A 240 8.35 15.09 14.07
N ALA A 241 9.16 14.05 14.18
CA ALA A 241 10.59 14.14 13.90
C ALA A 241 10.85 14.60 12.45
N TRP A 242 10.06 14.12 11.50
CA TRP A 242 10.09 14.58 10.11
C TRP A 242 9.72 16.06 9.98
N TYR A 243 8.61 16.48 10.59
CA TYR A 243 8.16 17.88 10.58
C TYR A 243 9.25 18.82 11.13
N LEU A 244 9.95 18.39 12.19
CA LEU A 244 11.08 19.12 12.79
C LEU A 244 12.40 18.98 12.03
N ARG A 245 12.40 18.33 10.85
CA ARG A 245 13.58 18.03 10.02
C ARG A 245 14.68 17.23 10.73
N ASN A 246 14.33 16.48 11.76
CA ASN A 246 15.24 15.60 12.49
C ASN A 246 15.34 14.23 11.80
N TYR A 247 16.01 14.20 10.65
CA TYR A 247 16.18 12.98 9.84
C TYR A 247 16.90 11.86 10.60
N VAL A 248 17.81 12.20 11.52
CA VAL A 248 18.49 11.21 12.38
C VAL A 248 17.47 10.48 13.26
N ARG A 249 16.56 11.22 13.91
CA ARG A 249 15.51 10.63 14.74
C ARG A 249 14.55 9.79 13.90
N VAL A 250 14.11 10.29 12.74
CA VAL A 250 13.27 9.53 11.79
C VAL A 250 13.91 8.18 11.46
N CYS A 251 15.15 8.17 10.96
CA CYS A 251 15.84 6.94 10.57
C CYS A 251 16.10 6.00 11.75
N SER A 252 16.31 6.53 12.96
CA SER A 252 16.47 5.69 14.16
C SER A 252 15.18 5.01 14.61
N LEU A 253 14.03 5.59 14.28
CA LEU A 253 12.72 5.11 14.70
C LEU A 253 12.10 4.14 13.70
N ILE A 254 12.31 4.34 12.40
CA ILE A 254 11.74 3.48 11.34
C ILE A 254 11.98 1.98 11.61
N PRO A 255 13.20 1.50 11.94
CA PRO A 255 13.45 0.07 12.18
C PRO A 255 12.68 -0.55 13.36
N ARG A 256 12.03 0.27 14.21
CA ARG A 256 11.23 -0.17 15.36
C ARG A 256 9.78 -0.48 14.99
N LEU A 257 9.36 -0.12 13.78
CA LEU A 257 8.00 -0.34 13.28
C LEU A 257 7.79 -1.79 12.84
N HIS A 258 6.53 -2.21 12.74
CA HIS A 258 6.15 -3.48 12.11
C HIS A 258 6.42 -3.45 10.59
N PRO A 259 6.78 -4.58 9.93
CA PRO A 259 7.13 -4.62 8.52
C PRO A 259 6.26 -3.82 7.54
N ILE A 260 4.93 -3.86 7.66
CA ILE A 260 4.06 -3.10 6.73
C ILE A 260 4.12 -1.58 6.98
N LEU A 261 4.30 -1.17 8.24
CA LEU A 261 4.49 0.23 8.61
C LEU A 261 5.86 0.74 8.15
N ILE A 262 6.89 -0.11 8.21
CA ILE A 262 8.18 0.19 7.58
C ILE A 262 7.99 0.42 6.08
N CYS A 263 7.20 -0.44 5.42
CA CYS A 263 6.95 -0.26 3.99
C CYS A 263 6.31 1.10 3.68
N ALA A 264 5.36 1.55 4.50
CA ALA A 264 4.76 2.87 4.37
C ALA A 264 5.74 4.02 4.66
N ALA A 265 6.55 3.94 5.72
CA ALA A 265 7.52 4.99 6.03
C ALA A 265 8.57 5.13 4.91
N MET A 266 8.98 4.01 4.33
CA MET A 266 10.01 3.96 3.30
C MET A 266 9.53 4.47 1.94
N THR A 267 8.23 4.68 1.69
CA THR A 267 7.76 5.37 0.47
C THR A 267 8.22 6.83 0.41
N ASN A 268 8.51 7.44 1.57
CA ASN A 268 8.98 8.81 1.67
C ASN A 268 10.52 8.92 1.75
N ILE A 269 11.27 7.82 1.79
CA ILE A 269 12.71 7.84 2.08
C ILE A 269 13.52 8.68 1.07
N GLN A 270 13.12 8.70 -0.20
CA GLN A 270 13.81 9.46 -1.24
C GLN A 270 13.82 10.97 -0.95
N LYS A 271 12.69 11.49 -0.45
CA LYS A 271 12.55 12.89 -0.03
C LYS A 271 13.36 13.16 1.23
N LEU A 272 13.41 12.20 2.16
CA LEU A 272 14.21 12.31 3.39
C LEU A 272 15.70 12.41 3.06
N ARG A 273 16.20 11.49 2.24
CA ARG A 273 17.61 11.41 1.85
C ARG A 273 18.07 12.69 1.15
N ARG A 274 17.29 13.19 0.19
CA ARG A 274 17.55 14.49 -0.42
C ARG A 274 17.63 15.61 0.62
N THR A 275 16.63 15.69 1.51
CA THR A 275 16.57 16.74 2.53
C THR A 275 17.76 16.66 3.47
N ALA A 276 18.12 15.45 3.91
CA ALA A 276 19.26 15.20 4.78
C ALA A 276 20.57 15.59 4.10
N LEU A 277 20.80 15.14 2.85
CA LEU A 277 21.99 15.49 2.07
C LEU A 277 22.11 16.99 1.83
N LYS A 278 20.99 17.69 1.59
CA LYS A 278 20.98 19.15 1.50
C LYS A 278 21.33 19.83 2.82
N VAL A 279 20.78 19.36 3.94
CA VAL A 279 21.11 19.89 5.28
C VAL A 279 22.60 19.64 5.60
N MET A 280 23.10 18.46 5.29
CA MET A 280 24.50 18.09 5.48
C MET A 280 25.44 18.86 4.56
N SER A 281 25.06 19.16 3.31
CA SER A 281 25.87 19.97 2.40
C SER A 281 26.09 21.39 2.92
N LEU A 282 25.10 21.93 3.65
CA LEU A 282 25.20 23.22 4.32
C LEU A 282 26.01 23.13 5.62
N GLY A 283 25.73 22.13 6.47
CA GLY A 283 26.33 22.01 7.81
C GLY A 283 27.78 21.51 7.81
N TYR A 284 28.14 20.60 6.90
CA TYR A 284 29.48 20.01 6.77
C TYR A 284 30.28 20.61 5.60
N ASN A 285 29.86 21.77 5.09
CA ASN A 285 30.49 22.40 3.93
C ASN A 285 32.01 22.59 4.12
N SER A 286 32.82 21.88 3.35
CA SER A 286 34.28 21.95 3.42
C SER A 286 34.92 21.70 2.06
N LYS A 287 36.09 22.30 1.83
CA LYS A 287 36.91 22.05 0.63
C LYS A 287 37.86 20.85 0.80
N VAL A 288 38.07 20.40 2.04
CA VAL A 288 39.11 19.42 2.39
C VAL A 288 38.55 18.28 3.25
N LEU A 289 37.72 18.60 4.24
CA LEU A 289 37.21 17.61 5.18
C LEU A 289 36.10 16.80 4.55
N THR A 290 36.15 15.49 4.73
CA THR A 290 35.16 14.56 4.23
C THR A 290 34.37 13.93 5.36
N PHE A 291 33.11 13.58 5.09
CA PHE A 291 32.25 12.84 6.01
C PHE A 291 32.31 11.33 5.72
N PRO A 292 32.40 10.46 6.74
CA PRO A 292 32.45 9.01 6.53
C PRO A 292 31.19 8.46 5.85
N GLY A 293 31.34 7.86 4.66
CA GLY A 293 30.21 7.34 3.89
C GLY A 293 29.49 6.18 4.58
N LEU A 294 30.23 5.28 5.25
CA LEU A 294 29.64 4.21 6.05
C LEU A 294 28.76 4.74 7.19
N LYS A 295 29.13 5.90 7.77
CA LYS A 295 28.30 6.55 8.80
C LYS A 295 27.01 7.10 8.18
N LEU A 296 27.10 7.68 6.99
CA LEU A 296 25.94 8.20 6.27
C LEU A 296 24.99 7.07 5.84
N GLN A 297 25.56 5.95 5.36
CA GLN A 297 24.83 4.75 4.98
C GLN A 297 23.92 4.29 6.14
N GLN A 298 24.50 4.13 7.33
CA GLN A 298 23.76 3.75 8.54
C GLN A 298 22.74 4.82 8.95
N LEU A 299 23.12 6.10 8.87
CA LEU A 299 22.28 7.22 9.31
C LEU A 299 21.01 7.37 8.47
N LEU A 300 21.07 7.05 7.18
CA LEU A 300 20.00 7.26 6.20
C LEU A 300 19.40 5.96 5.65
N LEU A 301 19.65 4.85 6.34
CA LEU A 301 19.09 3.52 6.05
C LEU A 301 19.34 3.08 4.60
N TYR A 302 20.54 3.33 4.08
CA TYR A 302 20.97 2.74 2.82
C TYR A 302 21.37 1.28 3.03
N ASN A 303 21.03 0.40 2.08
CA ASN A 303 21.45 -1.00 2.18
C ASN A 303 22.95 -1.14 1.89
N ASP A 304 23.47 -0.25 1.05
CA ASP A 304 24.78 -0.38 0.44
C ASP A 304 25.45 1.00 0.24
N ILE A 305 26.78 1.00 0.25
CA ILE A 305 27.61 2.20 0.07
C ILE A 305 27.58 2.72 -1.38
N ASP A 306 27.37 1.86 -2.37
CA ASP A 306 27.25 2.25 -3.78
C ASP A 306 25.94 3.02 -4.02
N LYS A 307 24.85 2.71 -3.32
CA LYS A 307 23.63 3.56 -3.30
C LYS A 307 23.90 4.95 -2.71
N VAL A 308 24.73 5.04 -1.66
CA VAL A 308 25.17 6.35 -1.12
C VAL A 308 25.95 7.11 -2.18
N ARG A 309 26.90 6.45 -2.86
CA ARG A 309 27.66 7.05 -3.96
C ARG A 309 26.73 7.57 -5.06
N ALA A 310 25.80 6.74 -5.54
CA ALA A 310 24.88 7.09 -6.61
C ALA A 310 24.02 8.31 -6.25
N ASP A 311 23.51 8.40 -5.02
CA ASP A 311 22.76 9.59 -4.57
C ASP A 311 23.66 10.81 -4.38
N CYS A 312 24.89 10.65 -3.90
CA CYS A 312 25.85 11.76 -3.84
C CYS A 312 26.11 12.35 -5.23
N GLU A 313 26.42 11.50 -6.21
CA GLU A 313 26.67 11.89 -7.59
C GLU A 313 25.43 12.56 -8.23
N LEU A 314 24.24 11.99 -8.00
CA LEU A 314 22.97 12.55 -8.44
C LEU A 314 22.76 14.00 -7.95
N PHE A 315 23.12 14.27 -6.70
CA PHE A 315 23.01 15.59 -6.09
C PHE A 315 24.28 16.46 -6.27
N GLY A 316 25.24 16.06 -7.11
CA GLY A 316 26.45 16.84 -7.40
C GLY A 316 27.49 16.87 -6.26
N LEU A 317 27.38 15.97 -5.30
CA LEU A 317 28.35 15.79 -4.20
C LEU A 317 29.47 14.86 -4.64
N THR A 318 30.70 15.17 -4.22
CA THR A 318 31.87 14.37 -4.56
C THR A 318 32.01 13.21 -3.58
N PHE A 319 32.15 11.99 -4.10
CA PHE A 319 32.35 10.78 -3.33
C PHE A 319 33.74 10.18 -3.62
N THR A 320 34.62 10.13 -2.63
CA THR A 320 36.01 9.67 -2.79
C THR A 320 36.42 8.82 -1.59
N GLU A 321 37.08 7.68 -1.82
CA GLU A 321 37.60 6.81 -0.76
C GLU A 321 36.54 6.43 0.30
N GLN A 322 35.31 6.13 -0.16
CA GLN A 322 34.15 5.85 0.72
C GLN A 322 33.73 7.01 1.63
N ASN A 323 34.19 8.23 1.36
CA ASN A 323 33.82 9.44 2.06
C ASN A 323 33.12 10.43 1.14
N ILE A 324 32.38 11.37 1.73
CA ILE A 324 31.66 12.43 1.01
C ILE A 324 32.31 13.76 1.29
N LEU A 325 32.66 14.49 0.24
CA LEU A 325 33.05 15.90 0.34
C LEU A 325 31.81 16.77 0.14
N PHE A 326 31.33 17.37 1.22
CA PHE A 326 30.17 18.25 1.19
C PHE A 326 30.57 19.65 0.73
N GLN A 327 30.08 20.07 -0.44
CA GLN A 327 30.25 21.43 -0.97
C GLN A 327 28.89 22.02 -1.32
N LYS A 328 28.46 23.03 -0.57
CA LYS A 328 27.13 23.63 -0.73
C LYS A 328 26.86 24.21 -2.12
N THR A 329 27.91 24.67 -2.81
CA THR A 329 27.84 25.28 -4.14
C THR A 329 27.54 24.28 -5.25
N ASN A 330 27.84 23.00 -5.01
CA ASN A 330 27.72 21.96 -6.04
C ASN A 330 26.41 21.17 -5.88
N PHE A 331 25.66 21.41 -4.81
CA PHE A 331 24.44 20.67 -4.54
C PHE A 331 23.41 20.95 -5.65
N ASN A 332 23.00 19.90 -6.36
CA ASN A 332 22.04 20.00 -7.45
C ASN A 332 20.62 20.10 -6.90
N ASP A 333 20.12 21.33 -6.80
CA ASP A 333 18.76 21.58 -6.33
C ASP A 333 17.65 21.19 -7.32
N ASN A 334 17.99 20.96 -8.60
CA ASN A 334 17.02 20.63 -9.66
C ASN A 334 16.48 19.20 -9.55
N VAL A 335 17.21 18.30 -8.88
CA VAL A 335 16.76 16.93 -8.66
C VAL A 335 15.92 16.88 -7.39
N GLU A 336 14.67 16.42 -7.49
CA GLU A 336 13.72 16.45 -6.37
C GLU A 336 13.73 15.19 -5.49
N LEU A 337 14.22 14.06 -6.01
CA LEU A 337 14.16 12.77 -5.34
C LEU A 337 15.50 12.04 -5.46
N ALA A 338 15.89 11.36 -4.39
CA ALA A 338 16.97 10.39 -4.41
C ALA A 338 16.55 9.12 -5.19
N HIS A 339 17.48 8.21 -5.46
CA HIS A 339 17.15 6.94 -6.10
C HIS A 339 16.21 6.10 -5.22
N PRO A 340 15.22 5.40 -5.81
CA PRO A 340 14.40 4.46 -5.06
C PRO A 340 15.27 3.28 -4.61
N GLU A 341 14.95 2.78 -3.43
CA GLU A 341 15.63 1.62 -2.86
C GLU A 341 14.65 0.80 -2.03
N MET A 342 14.63 -0.51 -2.24
CA MET A 342 13.85 -1.43 -1.41
C MET A 342 14.48 -1.51 -0.02
N TYR A 343 13.70 -1.33 1.05
CA TYR A 343 14.25 -1.51 2.41
C TYR A 343 14.55 -2.98 2.73
N TYR A 344 13.67 -3.87 2.30
CA TYR A 344 13.78 -5.29 2.54
C TYR A 344 14.21 -6.01 1.26
N SER A 345 14.98 -7.07 1.40
CA SER A 345 15.25 -7.96 0.27
C SER A 345 13.96 -8.61 -0.23
N GLN A 346 13.94 -8.99 -1.51
CA GLN A 346 12.81 -9.67 -2.14
C GLN A 346 12.36 -10.91 -1.35
N ARG A 347 13.31 -11.71 -0.87
CA ARG A 347 13.07 -12.91 -0.07
C ARG A 347 12.41 -12.56 1.27
N CYS A 348 12.87 -11.49 1.91
CA CYS A 348 12.34 -11.01 3.18
C CYS A 348 10.89 -10.53 3.01
N LEU A 349 10.60 -9.68 2.01
CA LEU A 349 9.24 -9.24 1.70
C LEU A 349 8.31 -10.40 1.36
N HIS A 350 8.79 -11.39 0.60
CA HIS A 350 7.99 -12.56 0.27
C HIS A 350 7.66 -13.39 1.52
N SER A 351 8.61 -13.54 2.46
CA SER A 351 8.36 -14.24 3.73
C SER A 351 7.33 -13.53 4.62
N PHE A 352 7.25 -12.20 4.53
CA PHE A 352 6.26 -11.41 5.25
C PHE A 352 4.89 -11.40 4.57
N LEU A 353 4.80 -11.79 3.30
CA LEU A 353 3.60 -11.61 2.50
C LEU A 353 2.33 -12.22 3.14
N PRO A 354 2.33 -13.46 3.69
CA PRO A 354 1.14 -13.99 4.36
C PRO A 354 0.71 -13.11 5.54
N ARG A 355 1.67 -12.69 6.38
CA ARG A 355 1.42 -11.82 7.54
C ARG A 355 0.99 -10.41 7.14
N ILE A 356 1.53 -9.88 6.05
CA ILE A 356 1.19 -8.53 5.57
C ILE A 356 -0.18 -8.52 4.90
N LEU A 357 -0.59 -9.58 4.21
CA LEU A 357 -1.84 -9.56 3.44
C LEU A 357 -3.01 -10.23 4.16
N LEU A 358 -2.76 -11.13 5.12
CA LEU A 358 -3.79 -12.02 5.67
C LEU A 358 -3.90 -12.01 7.19
N ASP A 359 -2.89 -11.55 7.94
CA ASP A 359 -3.03 -11.40 9.38
C ASP A 359 -3.79 -10.09 9.68
N ALA A 360 -4.92 -10.25 10.38
CA ALA A 360 -5.68 -9.20 11.05
C ALA A 360 -5.28 -9.17 12.54
#